data_AF-A0A7K3HC40-F1
#
_entry.id   AF-A0A7K3HC40-F1
#
_cell.length_a   1.000
_cell.length_b   1.000
_cell.length_c   1.000
_cell.angle_alpha   90.00
_cell.angle_beta   90.00
_cell.angle_gamma   90.00
#
_symmetry.space_group_name_H-M   'P 1'
#
loop_
_entity.id
_entity.type
_entity.pdbx_description
1 polymer ?
#
loop_
_entity_poly.entity_id
_entity_poly.type
_entity_poly.pdbx_seq_one_letter_code
_entity_poly.pdbx_strand_id
1 'polypeptide(L)'
;GRLHRVPGAALREAAERHGTLYVVADAYHMPWLPYHGQRHMEHSFLAEPAPSGAAAVTDAYYNPTPWGLAAPGHWEQDWDALPTASVVLLLDPAADGTAPPRNGPIGTDLAPAAERERYVAAFADHPDREAALGQLTAETWFLARSRKLHAACRAARGRPPGPETEDHLRRWDRLAEQAFMAL
;
A
#
# COMPACT_ATOMS: atom_id res chain seq x y z
N GLY A 1 12.83 7.96 2.46
CA GLY A 1 13.26 7.96 3.89
C GLY A 1 12.14 7.49 4.81
N ARG A 2 12.39 7.25 6.10
CA ARG A 2 11.34 6.86 7.09
C ARG A 2 11.48 7.64 8.39
N LEU A 3 10.35 8.11 8.93
CA LEU A 3 10.23 8.75 10.24
C LEU A 3 9.28 7.94 11.13
N HIS A 4 9.40 8.09 12.45
CA HIS A 4 8.62 7.35 13.43
C HIS A 4 8.01 8.30 14.48
N ARG A 5 6.80 8.00 14.95
CA ARG A 5 6.10 8.76 16.00
C ARG A 5 6.06 10.27 15.71
N VAL A 6 5.50 10.63 14.56
CA VAL A 6 5.51 12.02 14.05
C VAL A 6 4.16 12.69 14.35
N PRO A 7 4.11 13.75 15.17
CA PRO A 7 2.89 14.53 15.38
C PRO A 7 2.43 15.28 14.12
N GLY A 8 1.15 15.67 14.07
CA GLY A 8 0.53 16.38 12.94
C GLY A 8 1.31 17.61 12.45
N ALA A 9 1.72 18.50 13.36
CA ALA A 9 2.55 19.67 13.03
C ALA A 9 3.89 19.30 12.35
N ALA A 10 4.52 18.20 12.77
CA ALA A 10 5.77 17.73 12.17
C ALA A 10 5.55 17.01 10.83
N LEU A 11 4.33 16.52 10.55
CA LEU A 11 3.96 16.04 9.21
C LEU A 11 3.93 17.19 8.21
N ARG A 12 3.46 18.37 8.62
CA ARG A 12 3.44 19.56 7.75
C ARG A 12 4.83 19.90 7.24
N GLU A 13 5.81 20.02 8.14
CA GLU A 13 7.19 20.33 7.76
C GLU A 13 7.79 19.26 6.83
N ALA A 14 7.47 17.98 7.08
CA ALA A 14 7.91 16.90 6.22
C ALA A 14 7.27 16.99 4.83
N ALA A 15 5.97 17.30 4.76
CA ALA A 15 5.24 17.43 3.51
C ALA A 15 5.67 18.65 2.69
N GLU A 16 5.97 19.78 3.35
CA GLU A 16 6.52 20.96 2.69
C GLU A 16 7.91 20.69 2.08
N ARG A 17 8.72 19.81 2.69
CA ARG A 17 10.04 19.43 2.18
C ARG A 17 10.02 18.33 1.12
N HIS A 18 9.13 17.34 1.26
CA HIS A 18 9.15 16.11 0.47
C HIS A 18 7.93 15.92 -0.43
N GLY A 19 6.96 16.82 -0.37
CA GLY A 19 5.68 16.68 -1.09
C GLY A 19 4.79 15.64 -0.42
N THR A 20 4.31 14.67 -1.21
CA THR A 20 3.38 13.64 -0.72
C THR A 20 4.07 12.69 0.27
N LEU A 21 3.44 12.51 1.43
CA LEU A 21 3.85 11.57 2.46
C LEU A 21 2.96 10.34 2.44
N TYR A 22 3.53 9.15 2.65
CA TYR A 22 2.76 7.95 3.00
C TYR A 22 2.76 7.79 4.53
N VAL A 23 1.61 7.99 5.14
CA VAL A 23 1.44 8.05 6.59
C VAL A 23 0.75 6.80 7.07
N VAL A 24 1.26 6.19 8.14
CA VAL A 24 0.58 5.14 8.90
C VAL A 24 0.31 5.69 10.30
N ALA A 25 -0.95 5.62 10.74
CA ALA A 25 -1.38 6.08 12.04
C ALA A 25 -2.61 5.30 12.53
N ASP A 26 -3.07 5.60 13.73
CA ASP A 26 -4.22 4.93 14.32
C ASP A 26 -5.56 5.43 13.73
N ALA A 27 -6.30 4.52 13.09
CA ALA A 27 -7.60 4.78 12.47
C ALA A 27 -8.66 5.28 13.44
N TYR A 28 -8.50 5.00 14.74
CA TYR A 28 -9.41 5.49 15.77
C TYR A 28 -9.52 7.02 15.77
N HIS A 29 -8.47 7.72 15.32
CA HIS A 29 -8.37 9.17 15.28
C HIS A 29 -8.58 9.77 13.88
N MET A 30 -9.07 9.01 12.90
CA MET A 30 -9.24 9.45 11.51
C MET A 30 -10.72 9.73 11.19
N PRO A 31 -11.21 10.98 11.25
CA PRO A 31 -12.64 11.29 11.14
C PRO A 31 -13.28 10.94 9.79
N TRP A 32 -12.48 10.67 8.76
CA TRP A 32 -12.95 10.23 7.43
C TRP A 32 -13.19 8.71 7.33
N LEU A 33 -12.87 7.94 8.36
CA LEU A 33 -13.05 6.48 8.38
C LEU A 33 -14.19 6.07 9.33
N PRO A 34 -14.90 4.96 9.04
CA PRO A 34 -15.91 4.40 9.95
C PRO A 34 -15.30 3.83 11.24
N TYR A 35 -13.98 3.69 11.32
CA TYR A 35 -13.27 3.27 12.52
C TYR A 35 -13.10 4.39 13.56
N HIS A 36 -13.37 5.65 13.19
CA HIS A 36 -13.20 6.82 14.05
C HIS A 36 -14.00 6.68 15.34
N GLY A 37 -13.30 6.73 16.48
CA GLY A 37 -13.91 6.54 17.79
C GLY A 37 -14.43 5.12 18.07
N GLN A 38 -14.23 4.16 17.16
CA GLN A 38 -14.77 2.80 17.25
C GLN A 38 -13.69 1.76 17.53
N ARG A 39 -12.57 1.78 16.77
CA ARG A 39 -11.55 0.74 16.86
C ARG A 39 -10.14 1.25 16.59
N HIS A 40 -9.22 0.93 17.50
CA HIS A 40 -7.79 1.12 17.31
C HIS A 40 -7.24 0.12 16.29
N MET A 41 -6.60 0.64 15.25
CA MET A 41 -5.85 -0.15 14.27
C MET A 41 -4.92 0.74 13.44
N GLU A 42 -3.76 0.21 13.06
CA GLU A 42 -2.88 0.88 12.10
C GLU A 42 -3.57 0.96 10.74
N HIS A 43 -3.57 2.17 10.16
CA HIS A 43 -4.17 2.45 8.87
C HIS A 43 -3.32 3.46 8.10
N SER A 44 -3.23 3.27 6.78
CA SER A 44 -2.38 4.07 5.92
C SER A 44 -3.15 5.02 5.01
N PHE A 45 -2.66 6.24 4.85
CA PHE A 45 -3.19 7.25 3.94
C PHE A 45 -2.06 8.09 3.35
N LEU A 46 -2.34 8.85 2.29
CA LEU A 46 -1.42 9.86 1.76
C LEU A 46 -1.78 11.22 2.32
N ALA A 47 -0.78 12.02 2.67
CA ALA A 47 -0.93 13.41 3.07
C ALA A 47 -0.03 14.31 2.24
N GLU A 48 -0.57 15.39 1.67
CA GLU A 48 0.18 16.37 0.90
C GLU A 48 -0.27 17.81 1.20
N PRO A 49 0.56 18.83 0.94
CA PRO A 49 0.15 20.22 1.14
C PRO A 49 -0.95 20.60 0.15
N ALA A 50 -2.11 21.03 0.66
CA ALA A 50 -3.18 21.61 -0.15
C ALA A 50 -2.90 23.10 -0.44
N PRO A 51 -3.44 23.67 -1.54
CA PRO A 51 -3.35 25.12 -1.80
C PRO A 51 -3.93 25.99 -0.68
N SER A 52 -4.87 25.47 0.11
CA SER A 52 -5.48 26.12 1.27
C SER A 52 -4.51 26.23 2.47
N GLY A 53 -3.38 25.52 2.45
CA GLY A 53 -2.47 25.37 3.60
C GLY A 53 -2.83 24.21 4.52
N ALA A 54 -3.97 23.56 4.31
CA ALA A 54 -4.37 22.33 5.00
C ALA A 54 -3.61 21.10 4.47
N ALA A 55 -3.78 19.95 5.12
CA ALA A 55 -3.40 18.65 4.58
C ALA A 55 -4.48 18.14 3.63
N ALA A 56 -4.12 17.92 2.37
CA ALA A 56 -4.90 17.08 1.46
C ALA A 56 -4.63 15.61 1.80
N VAL A 57 -5.64 14.95 2.34
CA VAL A 57 -5.63 13.52 2.69
C VAL A 57 -6.23 12.72 1.55
N THR A 58 -5.51 11.73 1.07
CA THR A 58 -6.03 10.72 0.12
C THR A 58 -6.00 9.35 0.78
N ASP A 59 -7.16 8.71 0.85
CA ASP A 59 -7.30 7.35 1.35
C ASP A 59 -7.89 6.48 0.25
N ALA A 60 -7.18 5.43 -0.14
CA ALA A 60 -7.63 4.50 -1.19
C ALA A 60 -8.29 3.25 -0.61
N TYR A 61 -8.46 3.18 0.71
CA TYR A 61 -8.99 2.01 1.38
C TYR A 61 -10.50 1.84 1.12
N TYR A 62 -10.87 0.62 0.73
CA TYR A 62 -12.26 0.21 0.59
C TYR A 62 -12.52 -0.97 1.52
N ASN A 63 -13.45 -0.83 2.46
CA ASN A 63 -13.90 -1.93 3.29
C ASN A 63 -15.30 -1.66 3.86
N PRO A 64 -16.29 -2.54 3.60
CA PRO A 64 -17.53 -2.56 4.36
C PRO A 64 -17.25 -3.00 5.81
N THR A 65 -17.66 -2.19 6.79
CA THR A 65 -17.46 -2.48 8.21
C THR A 65 -18.80 -2.45 8.95
N PRO A 66 -18.88 -3.01 10.17
CA PRO A 66 -20.07 -2.89 11.02
C PRO A 66 -20.46 -1.44 11.36
N TRP A 67 -19.53 -0.49 11.26
CA TRP A 67 -19.73 0.93 11.57
C TRP A 67 -19.97 1.81 10.35
N GLY A 68 -20.02 1.21 9.15
CA GLY A 68 -20.20 1.93 7.89
C GLY A 68 -19.16 1.55 6.85
N LEU A 69 -19.25 2.19 5.69
CA LEU A 69 -18.37 1.95 4.57
C LEU A 69 -17.11 2.83 4.69
N ALA A 70 -15.94 2.21 4.73
CA ALA A 70 -14.71 2.90 4.39
C ALA A 70 -14.63 2.95 2.86
N ALA A 71 -14.73 4.15 2.30
CA ALA A 71 -14.72 4.36 0.85
C ALA A 71 -13.50 5.19 0.45
N PRO A 72 -12.88 4.89 -0.71
CA PRO A 72 -11.81 5.71 -1.24
C PRO A 72 -12.25 7.15 -1.43
N GLY A 73 -11.40 8.10 -1.05
CA GLY A 73 -11.75 9.51 -1.11
C GLY A 73 -10.57 10.46 -0.89
N HIS A 74 -10.93 11.74 -0.96
CA HIS A 74 -10.04 12.86 -0.74
C HIS A 74 -10.70 13.83 0.25
N TRP A 75 -9.95 14.30 1.24
CA TRP A 75 -10.41 15.22 2.27
C TRP A 75 -9.36 16.29 2.53
N GLU A 76 -9.79 17.47 2.96
CA GLU A 76 -8.88 18.45 3.58
C GLU A 76 -9.00 18.35 5.10
N GLN A 77 -7.86 18.36 5.79
CA GLN A 77 -7.76 18.31 7.25
C GLN A 77 -6.74 19.33 7.73
N ASP A 78 -6.96 19.90 8.91
CA ASP A 78 -5.90 20.67 9.56
C ASP A 78 -4.73 19.74 9.89
N TRP A 79 -3.50 20.20 9.66
CA TRP A 79 -2.30 19.41 9.96
C TRP A 79 -2.26 18.97 11.44
N ASP A 80 -2.72 19.83 12.35
CA ASP A 80 -2.77 19.55 13.79
C ASP A 80 -3.91 18.60 14.17
N ALA A 81 -4.91 18.43 13.30
CA ALA A 81 -6.00 17.47 13.49
C ALA A 81 -5.63 16.07 12.97
N LEU A 82 -4.53 15.93 12.23
CA LEU A 82 -4.06 14.61 11.80
C LEU A 82 -3.58 13.78 13.01
N PRO A 83 -3.83 12.46 12.99
CA PRO A 83 -3.35 11.58 14.05
C PRO A 83 -1.82 11.57 14.10
N THR A 84 -1.28 11.30 15.30
CA THR A 84 0.16 11.05 15.44
C THR A 84 0.53 9.82 14.61
N ALA A 85 1.41 10.00 13.64
CA ALA A 85 1.85 8.94 12.76
C ALA A 85 2.76 7.96 13.51
N SER A 86 2.43 6.68 13.48
CA SER A 86 3.33 5.62 13.94
C SER A 86 4.56 5.58 13.03
N VAL A 87 4.34 5.76 11.72
CA VAL A 87 5.35 5.70 10.65
C VAL A 87 5.00 6.69 9.56
N VAL A 88 6.02 7.36 9.02
CA VAL A 88 5.92 8.15 7.80
C VAL A 88 6.97 7.68 6.82
N LEU A 89 6.57 7.37 5.59
CA LEU A 89 7.50 7.14 4.48
C LEU A 89 7.54 8.40 3.61
N LEU A 90 8.75 8.90 3.42
CA LEU A 90 9.03 10.02 2.54
C LEU A 90 9.15 9.48 1.11
N LEU A 91 8.28 9.97 0.22
CA LEU A 91 8.23 9.58 -1.17
C LEU A 91 9.08 10.56 -1.99
N ASP A 92 10.06 10.04 -2.73
CA ASP A 92 10.80 10.84 -3.69
C ASP A 92 10.18 10.62 -5.08
N PRO A 93 9.79 11.69 -5.80
CA PRO A 93 9.34 11.56 -7.18
C PRO A 93 10.43 10.85 -7.99
N ALA A 94 10.04 9.82 -8.74
CA ALA A 94 10.94 9.27 -9.75
C ALA A 94 11.27 10.40 -10.74
N ALA A 95 12.56 10.66 -10.99
CA ALA A 95 12.95 11.68 -11.96
C ALA A 95 12.34 11.36 -13.33
N ASP A 96 11.98 12.39 -14.10
CA ASP A 96 11.35 12.20 -15.40
C ASP A 96 12.25 11.37 -16.33
N GLY A 97 11.65 10.37 -16.99
CA GLY A 97 12.37 9.45 -17.87
C GLY A 97 13.18 8.36 -17.15
N THR A 98 13.26 8.38 -15.82
CA THR A 98 13.76 7.20 -15.09
C THR A 98 12.72 6.10 -15.23
N ALA A 99 13.09 5.03 -15.94
CA ALA A 99 12.36 3.78 -15.80
C ALA A 99 12.28 3.46 -14.30
N PRO A 100 11.14 2.97 -13.76
CA PRO A 100 11.14 2.43 -12.41
C PRO A 100 12.35 1.50 -12.31
N PRO A 101 13.10 1.53 -11.19
CA PRO A 101 14.30 0.70 -11.08
C PRO A 101 13.94 -0.68 -11.59
N ARG A 102 14.76 -1.19 -12.53
CA ARG A 102 14.65 -2.58 -13.00
C ARG A 102 14.44 -3.44 -11.76
N ASN A 103 13.72 -4.56 -11.89
CA ASN A 103 13.49 -5.55 -10.82
C ASN A 103 14.79 -6.14 -10.19
N GLY A 104 15.86 -5.39 -9.97
CA GLY A 104 16.68 -5.52 -8.78
C GLY A 104 15.81 -5.35 -7.54
N PRO A 105 16.30 -5.82 -6.38
CA PRO A 105 15.53 -5.81 -5.15
C PRO A 105 14.98 -4.40 -4.95
N ILE A 106 13.65 -4.30 -4.87
CA ILE A 106 13.00 -3.05 -4.46
C ILE A 106 13.78 -2.61 -3.22
N GLY A 107 14.28 -1.38 -3.20
CA GLY A 107 15.03 -0.82 -2.07
C GLY A 107 14.19 -0.69 -0.78
N THR A 108 13.02 -1.29 -0.73
CA THR A 108 12.37 -1.75 0.50
C THR A 108 12.96 -3.12 0.81
N ASP A 109 13.89 -3.14 1.75
CA ASP A 109 14.38 -4.31 2.49
C ASP A 109 13.55 -5.58 2.17
N LEU A 110 13.99 -6.36 1.18
CA LEU A 110 13.36 -7.66 0.95
C LEU A 110 13.44 -8.36 2.30
N ALA A 111 12.29 -8.78 2.84
CA ALA A 111 12.20 -9.55 4.08
C ALA A 111 13.42 -10.47 4.16
N PRO A 112 14.21 -10.46 5.27
CA PRO A 112 15.44 -11.23 5.38
C PRO A 112 15.29 -12.64 4.81
N ALA A 113 16.35 -13.26 4.28
CA ALA A 113 16.25 -14.59 3.66
C ALA A 113 15.48 -15.59 4.55
N ALA A 114 15.75 -15.55 5.87
CA ALA A 114 15.05 -16.34 6.88
C ALA A 114 13.54 -16.05 6.98
N GLU A 115 13.06 -14.84 6.71
CA GLU A 115 11.61 -14.54 6.64
C GLU A 115 10.98 -15.10 5.37
N ARG A 116 11.66 -15.01 4.22
CA ARG A 116 11.17 -15.61 2.98
C ARG A 116 11.10 -17.13 3.08
N GLU A 117 12.13 -17.74 3.64
CA GLU A 117 12.18 -19.18 3.90
C GLU A 117 11.06 -19.59 4.86
N ARG A 118 10.84 -18.82 5.94
CA ARG A 118 9.71 -19.06 6.86
C ARG A 118 8.35 -18.95 6.17
N TYR A 119 8.15 -17.96 5.30
CA TYR A 119 6.92 -17.82 4.54
C TYR A 119 6.67 -19.04 3.65
N VAL A 120 7.68 -19.50 2.90
CA VAL A 120 7.55 -20.69 2.04
C VAL A 120 7.32 -21.95 2.86
N ALA A 121 8.06 -22.12 3.97
CA ALA A 121 7.91 -23.24 4.89
C ALA A 121 6.50 -23.31 5.49
N ALA A 122 5.87 -22.16 5.78
CA ALA A 122 4.51 -22.12 6.31
C ALA A 122 3.47 -22.81 5.39
N PHE A 123 3.67 -22.78 4.07
CA PHE A 123 2.84 -23.52 3.12
C PHE A 123 3.30 -24.96 2.94
N ALA A 124 4.61 -25.23 2.97
CA ALA A 124 5.16 -26.57 2.79
C ALA A 124 4.83 -27.50 3.97
N ASP A 125 4.93 -26.98 5.19
CA ASP A 125 4.82 -27.74 6.42
C ASP A 125 3.41 -27.67 7.04
N HIS A 126 2.45 -27.02 6.35
CA HIS A 126 1.09 -26.88 6.85
C HIS A 126 0.42 -28.26 7.00
N PRO A 127 -0.18 -28.59 8.17
CA PRO A 127 -0.78 -29.90 8.42
C PRO A 127 -2.00 -30.15 7.53
N ASP A 128 -2.71 -29.09 7.17
CA ASP A 128 -3.82 -29.13 6.20
C ASP A 128 -3.33 -28.61 4.84
N ARG A 129 -3.05 -29.54 3.93
CA ARG A 129 -2.52 -29.21 2.59
C ARG A 129 -3.54 -28.47 1.73
N GLU A 130 -4.82 -28.79 1.86
CA GLU A 130 -5.89 -28.17 1.08
C GLU A 130 -6.07 -26.72 1.52
N ALA A 131 -6.12 -26.45 2.83
CA ALA A 131 -6.18 -25.09 3.35
C ALA A 131 -4.95 -24.25 2.94
N ALA A 132 -3.76 -24.84 2.94
CA ALA A 132 -2.53 -24.17 2.51
C ALA A 132 -2.55 -23.81 1.02
N LEU A 133 -3.02 -24.72 0.16
CA LEU A 133 -3.17 -24.46 -1.28
C LEU A 133 -4.26 -23.42 -1.55
N GLY A 134 -5.36 -23.45 -0.80
CA GLY A 134 -6.43 -22.46 -0.88
C GLY A 134 -5.92 -21.05 -0.54
N GLN A 135 -5.15 -20.94 0.54
CA GLN A 135 -4.53 -19.68 0.94
C GLN A 135 -3.50 -19.19 -0.10
N LEU A 136 -2.61 -20.07 -0.59
CA LEU A 136 -1.62 -19.72 -1.60
C LEU A 136 -2.29 -19.23 -2.90
N THR A 137 -3.37 -19.90 -3.31
CA THR A 137 -4.18 -19.51 -4.47
C THR A 137 -4.80 -18.13 -4.28
N ALA A 138 -5.39 -17.87 -3.11
CA ALA A 138 -5.95 -16.55 -2.80
C ALA A 138 -4.89 -15.45 -2.82
N GLU A 139 -3.74 -15.67 -2.16
CA GLU A 139 -2.66 -14.68 -2.09
C GLU A 139 -2.08 -14.35 -3.47
N THR A 140 -1.78 -15.37 -4.28
CA THR A 140 -1.25 -15.18 -5.63
C THR A 140 -2.26 -14.49 -6.55
N TRP A 141 -3.55 -14.81 -6.44
CA TRP A 141 -4.62 -14.13 -7.18
C TRP A 141 -4.73 -12.65 -6.80
N PHE A 142 -4.73 -12.33 -5.50
CA PHE A 142 -4.76 -10.94 -5.04
C PHE A 142 -3.53 -10.14 -5.51
N LEU A 143 -2.33 -10.74 -5.47
CA LEU A 143 -1.11 -10.10 -5.93
C LEU A 143 -1.13 -9.85 -7.45
N ALA A 144 -1.51 -10.85 -8.25
CA ALA A 144 -1.64 -10.71 -9.71
C ALA A 144 -2.67 -9.63 -10.08
N ARG A 145 -3.85 -9.67 -9.45
CA ARG A 145 -4.91 -8.66 -9.65
C ARG A 145 -4.44 -7.26 -9.26
N SER A 146 -3.74 -7.11 -8.14
CA SER A 146 -3.17 -5.83 -7.70
C SER A 146 -2.23 -5.24 -8.76
N ARG A 147 -1.38 -6.07 -9.39
CA ARG A 147 -0.39 -5.59 -10.38
C ARG A 147 -1.07 -5.14 -11.67
N LYS A 148 -2.10 -5.88 -12.11
CA LYS A 148 -2.95 -5.48 -13.24
C LYS A 148 -3.69 -4.18 -12.98
N LEU A 149 -4.30 -4.03 -11.81
CA LEU A 149 -4.98 -2.80 -11.42
C LEU A 149 -4.02 -1.62 -11.40
N HIS A 150 -2.81 -1.79 -10.85
CA HIS A 150 -1.79 -0.75 -10.89
C HIS A 150 -1.40 -0.36 -12.33
N ALA A 151 -1.17 -1.34 -13.22
CA ALA A 151 -0.87 -1.08 -14.63
C ALA A 151 -2.01 -0.35 -15.35
N ALA A 152 -3.27 -0.76 -15.13
CA ALA A 152 -4.45 -0.09 -15.68
C ALA A 152 -4.58 1.35 -15.16
N CYS A 153 -4.32 1.55 -13.87
CA CYS A 153 -4.33 2.85 -13.20
C CYS A 153 -3.25 3.79 -13.73
N ARG A 154 -2.08 3.27 -14.11
CA ARG A 154 -1.03 4.04 -14.82
C ARG A 154 -1.41 4.36 -16.26
N ALA A 155 -1.96 3.39 -16.99
CA ALA A 155 -2.42 3.57 -18.36
C ALA A 155 -3.51 4.65 -18.45
N ALA A 156 -4.47 4.65 -17.52
CA ALA A 156 -5.49 5.70 -17.41
C ALA A 156 -4.93 7.11 -17.16
N ARG A 157 -3.68 7.20 -16.65
CA ARG A 157 -2.94 8.45 -16.45
C ARG A 157 -1.90 8.72 -17.56
N GLY A 158 -2.10 8.15 -18.75
CA GLY A 158 -1.24 8.37 -19.91
C GLY A 158 0.12 7.66 -19.85
N ARG A 159 0.28 6.67 -18.96
CA ARG A 159 1.51 5.89 -18.81
C ARG A 159 1.23 4.40 -19.06
N PRO A 160 1.00 3.98 -20.33
CA PRO A 160 0.68 2.59 -20.65
C PRO A 160 1.83 1.64 -20.28
N PRO A 161 1.54 0.35 -20.05
CA PRO A 161 2.59 -0.63 -19.76
C PRO A 161 3.54 -0.78 -20.95
N GLY A 162 4.84 -0.78 -20.66
CA GLY A 162 5.87 -1.17 -21.63
C GLY A 162 6.15 -2.68 -21.58
N PRO A 163 7.02 -3.21 -22.47
CA PRO A 163 7.28 -4.64 -22.59
C PRO A 163 7.71 -5.33 -21.28
N GLU A 164 8.50 -4.65 -20.45
CA GLU A 164 8.92 -5.17 -19.14
C GLU A 164 7.76 -5.31 -18.15
N THR A 165 6.83 -4.34 -18.16
CA THR A 165 5.62 -4.39 -17.32
C THR A 165 4.71 -5.51 -17.79
N GLU A 166 4.50 -5.63 -19.10
CA GLU A 166 3.70 -6.73 -19.66
C GLU A 166 4.29 -8.10 -19.32
N ASP A 167 5.61 -8.25 -19.40
CA ASP A 167 6.29 -9.49 -19.02
C ASP A 167 6.16 -9.80 -17.52
N HIS A 168 6.27 -8.78 -16.69
CA HIS A 168 6.03 -8.93 -15.25
C HIS A 168 4.59 -9.37 -14.95
N LEU A 169 3.59 -8.77 -15.62
CA LEU A 169 2.19 -9.16 -15.48
C LEU A 169 1.96 -10.61 -15.94
N ARG A 170 2.55 -11.02 -17.07
CA ARG A 170 2.47 -12.42 -17.54
C ARG A 170 3.08 -13.41 -16.55
N ARG A 171 4.17 -13.06 -15.86
CA ARG A 171 4.77 -13.92 -14.83
C ARG A 171 3.86 -14.09 -13.61
N TRP A 172 3.20 -13.02 -13.17
CA TRP A 172 2.20 -13.10 -12.11
C TRP A 172 0.98 -13.95 -12.50
N ASP A 173 0.53 -13.83 -13.75
CA ASP A 173 -0.58 -14.65 -14.26
C ASP A 173 -0.24 -16.13 -14.24
N ARG A 174 0.93 -16.51 -14.73
CA ARG A 174 1.37 -17.91 -14.68
C ARG A 174 1.46 -18.43 -13.25
N LEU A 175 1.94 -17.63 -12.30
CA LEU A 175 2.02 -18.04 -10.91
C LEU A 175 0.64 -18.27 -10.30
N ALA A 176 -0.31 -17.37 -10.54
CA ALA A 176 -1.69 -17.53 -10.09
C ALA A 176 -2.38 -18.73 -10.74
N GLU A 177 -2.16 -18.96 -12.04
CA GLU A 177 -2.66 -20.15 -12.76
C GLU A 177 -2.07 -21.45 -12.19
N GLN A 178 -0.77 -21.49 -11.93
CA GLN A 178 -0.10 -22.64 -11.34
C GLN A 178 -0.61 -22.95 -9.93
N ALA A 179 -0.82 -21.93 -9.10
CA ALA A 179 -1.40 -22.12 -7.76
C ALA A 179 -2.84 -22.65 -7.85
N PHE A 180 -3.66 -22.09 -8.74
CA PHE A 180 -5.04 -22.53 -8.94
C PHE A 180 -5.14 -23.98 -9.48
N MET A 181 -4.28 -24.38 -10.40
CA MET A 181 -4.25 -25.77 -10.91
C MET A 181 -3.76 -26.78 -9.88
N ALA A 182 -3.05 -26.32 -8.84
CA ALA A 182 -2.55 -27.17 -7.77
C ALA A 182 -3.54 -27.33 -6.62
N LEU A 183 -4.59 -26.51 -6.56
CA LEU A 183 -5.71 -26.60 -5.62
C LEU A 183 -6.66 -27.75 -6.01
#